data_AF-C7MDZ3-F1
#
_entry.id   AF-C7MDZ3-F1
#
_cell.length_a   1.000
_cell.length_b   1.000
_cell.length_c   1.000
_cell.angle_alpha   90.00
_cell.angle_beta   90.00
_cell.angle_gamma   90.00
#
_symmetry.space_group_name_H-M   'P 1'
#
loop_
_entity.id
_entity.type
_entity.pdbx_description
1 polymer ?
#
loop_
_entity_poly.entity_id
_entity_poly.type
_entity_poly.pdbx_seq_one_letter_code
_entity_poly.pdbx_strand_id
1 'polypeptide(L)'
;MPHTLSVTVHVDLDLQEVTLAVTGCLTADTHVSLLPIIAQARGLNPAPRITLDLLGTGHIDVDGLMPLQRLIELDPDSASAPVTYRVPDPLPVCRRTVRTAPTSWAPAGSVGVDPVDGSPLAPRHAGADVRGGAAVKAPPAPAPAGRAVRPRTRRDEILEGSAQMFAEHGYYGASLRDISKHIGISHPGLMHHFASKETLLDAVIDSLEAHAQRALDQAEEMSTDPKELLRALAAHWHPCSLPVQLLTTLSAESVSGDHPGRFRMARLRRVHEHVLEQCFSELGARGLLRPGLDPAFASRAMFGLVLNLAVREKTVRTMQNGHHDDAPIEELTRLARSFLGAELPQ
;
A
#
# COMPACT_ATOMS: atom_id res chain seq x y z
N MET A 1 9.90 -23.98 -0.67
CA MET A 1 9.38 -25.23 -1.27
C MET A 1 8.21 -24.87 -2.16
N PRO A 2 8.06 -25.45 -3.35
CA PRO A 2 7.01 -25.04 -4.29
C PRO A 2 5.63 -25.29 -3.69
N HIS A 3 4.72 -24.34 -3.86
CA HIS A 3 3.30 -24.56 -3.62
C HIS A 3 2.84 -25.70 -4.52
N THR A 4 2.21 -26.71 -3.93
CA THR A 4 1.68 -27.86 -4.68
C THR A 4 0.17 -27.82 -4.65
N LEU A 5 -0.44 -28.08 -5.80
CA LEU A 5 -1.88 -28.19 -5.99
C LEU A 5 -2.19 -29.60 -6.47
N SER A 6 -3.26 -30.19 -5.94
CA SER A 6 -3.73 -31.53 -6.33
C SER A 6 -5.21 -31.46 -6.64
N VAL A 7 -5.60 -32.07 -7.75
CA VAL A 7 -6.97 -32.05 -8.27
C VAL A 7 -7.46 -33.48 -8.37
N THR A 8 -8.62 -33.75 -7.76
CA THR A 8 -9.37 -34.98 -7.99
C THR A 8 -10.57 -34.63 -8.86
N VAL A 9 -10.73 -35.33 -9.98
CA VAL A 9 -11.83 -35.13 -10.91
C VAL A 9 -12.89 -36.19 -10.62
N HIS A 10 -14.08 -35.75 -10.22
CA HIS A 10 -15.26 -36.61 -10.10
C HIS A 10 -16.17 -36.33 -11.28
N VAL A 11 -16.53 -37.39 -12.00
CA VAL A 11 -17.47 -37.33 -13.13
C VAL A 11 -18.62 -38.26 -12.78
N ASP A 12 -19.85 -37.77 -12.89
CA ASP A 12 -21.02 -38.62 -12.75
C ASP A 12 -21.14 -39.63 -13.90
N LEU A 13 -21.91 -40.69 -13.70
CA LEU A 13 -22.02 -41.78 -14.69
C LEU A 13 -22.66 -41.32 -16.01
N ASP A 14 -23.48 -40.26 -15.94
CA ASP A 14 -24.24 -39.74 -17.07
C ASP A 14 -23.52 -38.57 -17.78
N LEU A 15 -22.30 -38.23 -17.33
CA LEU A 15 -21.43 -37.16 -17.84
C LEU A 15 -22.05 -35.75 -17.80
N GLN A 16 -23.05 -35.52 -16.94
CA GLN A 16 -23.74 -34.23 -16.80
C GLN A 16 -23.10 -33.34 -15.74
N GLU A 17 -22.32 -33.91 -14.82
CA GLU A 17 -21.70 -33.20 -13.71
C GLU A 17 -20.23 -33.57 -13.55
N VAL A 18 -19.38 -32.55 -13.54
CA VAL A 18 -17.95 -32.69 -13.25
C VAL A 18 -17.62 -31.85 -12.03
N THR A 19 -17.08 -32.48 -10.99
CA THR A 19 -16.56 -31.78 -9.82
C THR A 19 -15.04 -31.89 -9.77
N LEU A 20 -14.37 -30.74 -9.77
CA LEU A 20 -12.93 -30.58 -9.61
C LEU A 20 -12.65 -30.29 -8.14
N ALA A 21 -12.35 -31.32 -7.36
CA ALA A 21 -12.00 -31.17 -5.95
C ALA A 21 -10.53 -30.77 -5.81
N VAL A 22 -10.27 -29.55 -5.37
CA VAL A 22 -8.93 -28.97 -5.25
C VAL A 22 -8.44 -29.04 -3.81
N THR A 23 -7.22 -29.52 -3.65
CA THR A 23 -6.49 -29.59 -2.38
C THR A 23 -5.07 -29.02 -2.55
N GLY A 24 -4.44 -28.64 -1.44
CA GLY A 24 -3.11 -28.01 -1.47
C GLY A 24 -3.18 -26.49 -1.44
N CYS A 25 -2.43 -25.81 -2.32
CA CYS A 25 -2.33 -24.35 -2.36
C CYS A 25 -2.78 -23.81 -3.73
N LEU A 26 -3.83 -22.98 -3.75
CA LEU A 26 -4.23 -22.19 -4.91
C LEU A 26 -3.58 -20.81 -4.82
N THR A 27 -2.57 -20.54 -5.66
CA THR A 27 -1.77 -19.31 -5.65
C THR A 27 -1.61 -18.74 -7.07
N ALA A 28 -0.96 -17.58 -7.17
CA ALA A 28 -0.58 -16.99 -8.46
C ALA A 28 0.19 -17.96 -9.39
N ASP A 29 0.95 -18.91 -8.83
CA ASP A 29 1.73 -19.86 -9.63
C ASP A 29 0.97 -21.14 -9.98
N THR A 30 0.03 -21.56 -9.13
CA THR A 30 -0.63 -22.88 -9.29
C THR A 30 -1.99 -22.80 -9.98
N HIS A 31 -2.62 -21.62 -10.04
CA HIS A 31 -3.97 -21.48 -10.57
C HIS A 31 -4.10 -21.87 -12.05
N VAL A 32 -3.09 -21.56 -12.87
CA VAL A 32 -3.08 -21.88 -14.30
C VAL A 32 -3.13 -23.38 -14.58
N SER A 33 -2.73 -24.22 -13.62
CA SER A 33 -2.78 -25.68 -13.76
C SER A 33 -4.21 -26.24 -13.81
N LEU A 34 -5.22 -25.47 -13.39
CA LEU A 34 -6.63 -25.86 -13.45
C LEU A 34 -7.25 -25.66 -14.83
N LEU A 35 -6.74 -24.72 -15.63
CA LEU A 35 -7.28 -24.37 -16.94
C LEU A 35 -7.34 -25.56 -17.93
N PRO A 36 -6.26 -26.34 -18.15
CA PRO A 36 -6.34 -27.48 -19.08
C PRO A 36 -7.32 -28.56 -18.61
N ILE A 37 -7.50 -28.73 -17.30
CA ILE A 37 -8.44 -29.71 -16.73
C ILE A 37 -9.89 -29.24 -16.95
N ILE A 38 -10.14 -27.94 -16.77
CA ILE A 38 -11.45 -27.32 -17.05
C ILE A 38 -11.77 -27.41 -18.54
N ALA A 39 -10.80 -27.11 -19.42
CA ALA A 39 -10.98 -27.23 -20.87
C ALA A 39 -11.31 -28.68 -21.29
N GLN A 40 -10.66 -29.68 -20.67
CA GLN A 40 -10.99 -31.08 -20.90
C GLN A 40 -12.40 -31.44 -20.43
N ALA A 41 -12.83 -30.94 -19.26
CA ALA A 41 -14.18 -31.16 -18.76
C ALA A 41 -15.25 -30.53 -19.68
N ARG A 42 -14.98 -29.33 -20.22
CA ARG A 42 -15.88 -28.67 -21.19
C ARG A 42 -16.02 -29.43 -22.51
N GLY A 43 -15.00 -30.21 -22.89
CA GLY A 43 -15.02 -31.03 -24.10
C GLY A 43 -15.87 -32.30 -24.01
N LEU A 44 -16.47 -32.61 -22.85
CA LEU A 44 -17.40 -33.73 -22.72
C LEU A 44 -18.71 -33.46 -23.47
N ASN A 45 -19.32 -34.51 -24.01
CA ASN A 45 -20.60 -34.43 -24.72
C ASN A 45 -21.60 -35.42 -24.07
N PRO A 46 -22.71 -34.93 -23.51
CA PRO A 46 -23.16 -33.52 -23.47
C PRO A 46 -22.30 -32.63 -22.56
N ALA A 47 -22.40 -31.31 -22.77
CA ALA A 47 -21.63 -30.31 -22.00
C ALA A 47 -22.03 -30.37 -20.51
N PRO A 48 -21.08 -30.67 -19.60
CA PRO A 48 -21.40 -30.87 -18.20
C PRO A 48 -21.53 -29.56 -17.44
N ARG A 49 -22.23 -29.61 -16.30
CA ARG A 49 -22.09 -28.59 -15.26
C ARG A 49 -20.79 -28.82 -14.50
N ILE A 50 -19.94 -27.81 -14.45
CA ILE A 50 -18.62 -27.92 -13.82
C ILE A 50 -18.67 -27.21 -12.46
N THR A 51 -18.23 -27.90 -11.42
CA THR A 51 -18.04 -27.34 -10.08
C THR A 51 -16.56 -27.37 -9.73
N LEU A 52 -15.98 -26.20 -9.45
CA LEU A 52 -14.66 -26.08 -8.84
C LEU A 52 -14.81 -26.01 -7.32
N ASP A 53 -14.53 -27.12 -6.64
CA ASP A 53 -14.64 -27.25 -5.20
C ASP A 53 -13.31 -26.94 -4.51
N LEU A 54 -13.24 -25.76 -3.89
CA LEU A 54 -12.06 -25.27 -3.17
C LEU A 54 -12.16 -25.45 -1.66
N LEU A 55 -13.22 -26.08 -1.14
CA LEU A 55 -13.44 -26.22 0.30
C LEU A 55 -12.34 -27.07 0.99
N GLY A 56 -11.70 -27.97 0.24
CA GLY A 56 -10.56 -28.78 0.71
C GLY A 56 -9.20 -28.12 0.55
N THR A 57 -9.13 -26.88 0.05
CA THR A 57 -7.86 -26.20 -0.21
C THR A 57 -7.24 -25.69 1.10
N GLY A 58 -5.96 -25.97 1.33
CA GLY A 58 -5.25 -25.60 2.57
C GLY A 58 -4.68 -24.18 2.56
N HIS A 59 -4.62 -23.54 1.39
CA HIS A 59 -4.24 -22.15 1.19
C HIS A 59 -4.91 -21.62 -0.08
N ILE A 60 -5.72 -20.58 0.03
CA ILE A 60 -6.26 -19.87 -1.14
C ILE A 60 -5.79 -18.43 -1.09
N ASP A 61 -4.97 -18.07 -2.06
CA ASP A 61 -4.61 -16.69 -2.33
C ASP A 61 -5.67 -16.06 -3.25
N VAL A 62 -6.06 -14.81 -2.97
CA VAL A 62 -6.90 -14.00 -3.86
C VAL A 62 -6.26 -13.90 -5.25
N ASP A 63 -4.92 -13.96 -5.30
CA ASP A 63 -4.14 -13.86 -6.52
C ASP A 63 -4.02 -15.18 -7.31
N GLY A 64 -4.44 -16.29 -6.72
CA GLY A 64 -4.76 -17.50 -7.46
C GLY A 64 -6.23 -17.52 -7.89
N LEU A 65 -7.15 -17.11 -7.00
CA LEU A 65 -8.59 -17.24 -7.20
C LEU A 65 -9.15 -16.27 -8.24
N MET A 66 -8.85 -14.97 -8.12
CA MET A 66 -9.43 -13.94 -8.99
C MET A 66 -8.94 -14.06 -10.45
N PRO A 67 -7.63 -14.26 -10.72
CA PRO A 67 -7.17 -14.50 -12.10
C PRO A 67 -7.75 -15.77 -12.70
N LEU A 68 -7.90 -16.84 -11.92
CA LEU A 68 -8.54 -18.07 -12.37
C LEU A 68 -9.98 -17.85 -12.80
N GLN A 69 -10.79 -17.18 -11.96
CA GLN A 69 -12.19 -16.87 -12.29
C GLN A 69 -12.28 -16.07 -13.58
N ARG A 70 -11.45 -15.02 -13.72
CA ARG A 70 -11.40 -14.18 -14.91
C ARG A 70 -11.00 -14.97 -16.16
N LEU A 71 -10.01 -15.85 -16.07
CA LEU A 71 -9.56 -16.67 -17.21
C LEU A 71 -10.64 -17.67 -17.64
N ILE A 72 -11.37 -18.24 -16.69
CA ILE A 72 -12.49 -19.16 -16.96
C ILE A 72 -13.68 -18.44 -17.61
N GLU A 73 -13.96 -17.20 -17.18
CA GLU A 73 -15.02 -16.34 -17.73
C GLU A 73 -14.70 -15.84 -19.14
N LEU A 74 -13.43 -15.58 -19.45
CA LEU A 74 -12.99 -15.12 -20.77
C LEU A 74 -12.88 -16.24 -21.82
N ASP A 75 -12.99 -17.50 -21.39
CA ASP A 75 -12.96 -18.65 -22.29
C ASP A 75 -14.23 -18.68 -23.18
N PRO A 76 -14.10 -18.84 -24.51
CA PRO A 76 -15.23 -18.92 -25.44
C PRO A 76 -16.29 -19.97 -25.07
N ASP A 77 -15.88 -21.09 -24.46
CA ASP A 77 -16.75 -22.20 -24.11
C ASP A 77 -17.42 -22.02 -22.72
N SER A 78 -17.22 -20.86 -22.08
CA SER A 78 -17.82 -20.54 -20.78
C SER A 78 -19.34 -20.48 -20.79
N ALA A 79 -19.95 -20.15 -21.94
CA ALA A 79 -21.40 -20.07 -22.09
C ALA A 79 -22.08 -21.45 -22.18
N SER A 80 -21.41 -22.46 -22.72
CA SER A 80 -21.96 -23.81 -22.93
C SER A 80 -21.77 -24.72 -21.72
N ALA A 81 -20.71 -24.51 -20.93
CA ALA A 81 -20.40 -25.26 -19.72
C ALA A 81 -19.88 -24.30 -18.62
N PRO A 82 -20.80 -23.61 -17.90
CA PRO A 82 -20.41 -22.66 -16.87
C PRO A 82 -19.76 -23.38 -15.68
N VAL A 83 -18.79 -22.70 -15.07
CA VAL A 83 -18.11 -23.19 -13.87
C VAL A 83 -18.70 -22.49 -12.65
N THR A 84 -19.15 -23.30 -11.69
CA THR A 84 -19.57 -22.83 -10.36
C THR A 84 -18.45 -23.02 -9.36
N TYR A 85 -18.33 -22.14 -8.36
CA TYR A 85 -17.24 -22.16 -7.38
C TYR A 85 -17.77 -22.44 -5.98
N ARG A 86 -17.18 -23.39 -5.27
CA ARG A 86 -17.38 -23.56 -3.82
C ARG A 86 -16.13 -23.06 -3.10
N VAL A 87 -16.20 -21.83 -2.62
CA VAL A 87 -15.07 -21.13 -1.98
C VAL A 87 -15.31 -21.05 -0.47
N PRO A 88 -14.33 -21.41 0.38
CA PRO A 88 -14.45 -21.22 1.82
C PRO A 88 -14.43 -19.74 2.20
N ASP A 89 -15.23 -19.36 3.20
CA ASP A 89 -15.23 -18.02 3.81
C ASP A 89 -15.10 -18.17 5.34
N PRO A 90 -14.01 -17.67 5.96
CA PRO A 90 -12.89 -16.94 5.35
C PRO A 90 -11.94 -17.82 4.53
N LEU A 91 -11.18 -17.20 3.62
CA LEU A 91 -10.19 -17.91 2.81
C LEU A 91 -9.10 -18.54 3.71
N PRO A 92 -8.77 -19.82 3.51
CA PRO A 92 -7.77 -20.51 4.32
C PRO A 92 -6.38 -19.95 4.03
N VAL A 93 -5.67 -19.59 5.09
CA VAL A 93 -4.27 -19.16 5.04
C VAL A 93 -3.36 -20.37 5.23
N CYS A 94 -2.24 -20.41 4.51
CA CYS A 94 -1.33 -21.56 4.51
C CYS A 94 -0.85 -21.91 5.93
N ARG A 95 -1.11 -23.15 6.40
CA ARG A 95 -0.56 -23.63 7.68
C ARG A 95 0.97 -23.68 7.72
N ARG A 96 1.64 -23.61 6.56
CA ARG A 96 3.10 -23.58 6.46
C ARG A 96 3.69 -22.18 6.69
N THR A 97 2.87 -21.12 6.70
CA THR A 97 3.29 -19.74 7.04
C THR A 97 2.98 -19.37 8.51
N VAL A 98 2.24 -20.21 9.25
CA VAL A 98 2.01 -20.03 10.68
C VAL A 98 3.14 -20.69 11.48
N ARG A 99 4.18 -19.93 11.84
CA ARG A 99 5.02 -20.30 13.00
C ARG A 99 4.13 -20.22 14.24
N THR A 100 3.93 -21.34 14.93
CA THR A 100 3.39 -21.35 16.28
C THR A 100 4.26 -20.42 17.15
N ALA A 101 3.66 -19.35 17.69
CA ALA A 101 4.32 -18.55 18.72
C ALA A 101 4.60 -19.45 19.95
N PRO A 102 5.77 -19.34 20.60
CA PRO A 102 6.00 -20.04 21.86
C PRO A 102 5.05 -19.49 22.93
N THR A 103 4.31 -20.38 23.59
CA THR A 103 3.27 -20.11 24.60
C THR A 103 3.81 -19.70 25.97
N SER A 104 4.97 -19.02 26.06
CA SER A 104 5.52 -18.58 27.35
C SER A 104 5.79 -17.07 27.35
N TRP A 105 4.73 -16.29 27.55
CA TRP A 105 4.83 -14.94 28.12
C TRP A 105 3.80 -14.85 29.25
N ALA A 106 4.28 -14.99 30.49
CA ALA A 106 3.51 -14.66 31.68
C ALA A 106 3.67 -13.15 31.97
N PRO A 107 2.62 -12.43 32.41
CA PRO A 107 2.73 -11.01 32.70
C PRO A 107 3.48 -10.80 34.03
N ALA A 108 4.51 -9.95 34.00
CA ALA A 108 5.19 -9.46 35.18
C ALA A 108 4.24 -8.61 36.04
N GLY A 109 4.30 -8.85 37.35
CA GLY A 109 3.37 -8.37 38.36
C GLY A 109 3.34 -6.85 38.58
N SER A 110 2.19 -6.43 39.09
CA SER A 110 1.89 -5.12 39.67
C SER A 110 2.83 -4.80 40.83
N VAL A 111 3.52 -3.66 40.74
CA VAL A 111 4.20 -3.03 41.89
C VAL A 111 3.14 -2.34 42.74
N GLY A 112 2.99 -2.80 43.98
CA GLY A 112 2.10 -2.24 44.99
C GLY A 112 2.58 -0.88 45.48
N VAL A 113 1.61 -0.02 45.79
CA VAL A 113 1.79 1.27 46.45
C VAL A 113 1.50 1.04 47.94
N ASP A 114 2.47 1.32 48.82
CA ASP A 114 2.27 1.29 50.27
C ASP A 114 1.57 2.57 50.76
N PRO A 115 0.73 2.51 51.82
CA PRO A 115 0.01 3.66 52.33
C PRO A 115 0.81 4.49 53.35
N VAL A 116 0.49 5.78 53.37
CA VAL A 116 0.98 6.82 54.28
C VAL A 116 0.31 6.66 55.64
N ASP A 117 1.10 6.79 56.73
CA ASP A 117 0.59 6.94 58.10
C ASP A 117 1.18 8.18 58.79
N GLY A 118 0.36 8.79 59.65
CA GLY A 118 0.40 10.19 60.07
C GLY A 118 1.35 10.60 61.21
N SER A 119 1.85 11.86 61.10
CA SER A 119 1.99 12.99 62.08
C SER A 119 2.24 12.76 63.60
N PRO A 120 2.71 13.74 64.43
CA PRO A 120 3.05 15.17 64.14
C PRO A 120 4.22 15.83 64.98
N LEU A 121 4.49 17.12 64.67
CA LEU A 121 4.90 18.26 65.55
C LEU A 121 6.37 18.55 65.97
N ALA A 122 6.97 19.54 65.27
CA ALA A 122 7.49 20.86 65.74
C ALA A 122 8.67 20.98 66.76
N PRO A 123 9.24 22.20 66.97
CA PRO A 123 9.70 23.26 66.05
C PRO A 123 11.15 23.70 66.39
N ARG A 124 11.72 24.69 65.66
CA ARG A 124 12.46 25.85 66.24
C ARG A 124 13.03 26.79 65.16
N HIS A 125 12.58 28.04 65.24
CA HIS A 125 13.25 29.35 65.08
C HIS A 125 14.30 29.58 63.98
N ALA A 126 14.53 30.79 63.48
CA ALA A 126 13.88 32.10 63.40
C ALA A 126 14.92 32.97 62.66
N GLY A 127 14.50 33.83 61.75
CA GLY A 127 15.42 34.72 61.06
C GLY A 127 14.68 35.50 59.99
N ALA A 128 14.05 36.59 60.42
CA ALA A 128 13.40 37.56 59.56
C ALA A 128 14.43 38.38 58.77
N ASP A 129 14.13 38.69 57.51
CA ASP A 129 14.33 40.03 57.00
C ASP A 129 13.40 40.34 55.82
N VAL A 130 13.05 41.62 55.73
CA VAL A 130 11.81 42.16 55.17
C VAL A 130 12.09 43.03 53.93
N ARG A 131 11.09 43.08 53.03
CA ARG A 131 10.78 44.06 51.96
C ARG A 131 11.30 43.79 50.54
N GLY A 132 10.33 43.74 49.62
CA GLY A 132 10.53 43.98 48.20
C GLY A 132 9.36 43.50 47.36
N GLY A 133 8.23 44.21 47.38
CA GLY A 133 7.08 43.90 46.52
C GLY A 133 7.40 44.12 45.04
N ALA A 134 7.12 43.11 44.23
CA ALA A 134 7.08 43.22 42.77
C ALA A 134 5.90 42.40 42.24
N ALA A 135 5.12 43.02 41.35
CA ALA A 135 3.87 42.53 40.80
C ALA A 135 4.01 41.15 40.11
N VAL A 136 3.12 40.23 40.45
CA VAL A 136 2.97 38.94 39.76
C VAL A 136 2.39 39.19 38.37
N LYS A 137 3.21 38.99 37.34
CA LYS A 137 2.79 38.97 35.95
C LYS A 137 2.04 37.65 35.70
N ALA A 138 0.80 37.71 35.24
CA ALA A 138 0.01 36.52 34.88
C ALA A 138 0.76 35.67 33.83
N PRO A 139 0.74 34.32 33.94
CA PRO A 139 1.36 33.46 32.94
C PRO A 139 0.67 33.64 31.57
N PRO A 140 1.42 33.72 30.46
CA PRO A 140 0.82 33.77 29.14
C PRO A 140 0.05 32.47 28.86
N ALA A 141 -1.11 32.61 28.20
CA ALA A 141 -1.95 31.49 27.79
C ALA A 141 -1.16 30.45 26.98
N PRO A 142 -1.49 29.15 27.08
CA PRO A 142 -0.76 28.10 26.39
C PRO A 142 -0.88 28.30 24.87
N ALA A 143 0.27 28.37 24.21
CA ALA A 143 0.38 28.31 22.75
C ALA A 143 -0.25 27.01 22.22
N PRO A 144 -0.84 27.01 21.02
CA PRO A 144 -1.44 25.81 20.44
C PRO A 144 -0.40 24.70 20.40
N ALA A 145 -0.78 23.51 20.87
CA ALA A 145 0.09 22.35 20.94
C ALA A 145 0.63 22.02 19.54
N GLY A 146 1.86 22.47 19.27
CA GLY A 146 2.61 22.02 18.11
C GLY A 146 2.72 20.50 18.19
N ARG A 147 2.32 19.82 17.12
CA ARG A 147 2.45 18.37 16.94
C ARG A 147 3.85 17.94 17.37
N ALA A 148 3.96 17.27 18.51
CA ALA A 148 5.24 16.83 19.03
C ALA A 148 5.91 15.91 18.00
N VAL A 149 7.04 16.37 17.43
CA VAL A 149 7.84 15.58 16.49
C VAL A 149 8.47 14.46 17.30
N ARG A 150 7.96 13.24 17.14
CA ARG A 150 8.56 12.05 17.75
C ARG A 150 10.01 11.91 17.26
N PRO A 151 10.98 11.61 18.14
CA PRO A 151 12.36 11.37 17.72
C PRO A 151 12.40 10.24 16.68
N ARG A 152 13.14 10.43 15.58
CA ARG A 152 13.35 9.38 14.57
C ARG A 152 14.05 8.21 15.24
N THR A 153 13.49 7.02 15.08
CA THR A 153 14.10 5.79 15.59
C THR A 153 15.11 5.26 14.57
N ARG A 154 16.05 4.41 15.02
CA ARG A 154 16.98 3.72 14.11
C ARG A 154 16.25 2.90 13.04
N ARG A 155 15.07 2.36 13.38
CA ARG A 155 14.22 1.65 12.42
C ARG A 155 13.71 2.59 11.32
N ASP A 156 13.37 3.83 11.66
CA ASP A 156 12.89 4.83 10.69
C ASP A 156 14.01 5.27 9.72
N GLU A 157 15.23 5.42 10.22
CA GLU A 157 16.41 5.71 9.38
C GLU A 157 16.69 4.58 8.39
N ILE A 158 16.57 3.33 8.85
CA ILE A 158 16.73 2.15 7.99
C ILE A 158 15.64 2.13 6.90
N LEU A 159 14.39 2.39 7.26
CA LEU A 159 13.28 2.41 6.31
C LEU A 159 13.45 3.51 5.26
N GLU A 160 13.81 4.73 5.67
CA GLU A 160 14.04 5.85 4.77
C GLU A 160 15.19 5.57 3.80
N GLY A 161 16.35 5.11 4.29
CA GLY A 161 17.48 4.78 3.42
C GLY A 161 17.20 3.58 2.51
N SER A 162 16.40 2.61 2.96
CA SER A 162 15.97 1.47 2.12
C SER A 162 14.99 1.91 1.04
N ALA A 163 14.05 2.80 1.36
CA ALA A 163 13.15 3.40 0.38
C ALA A 163 13.92 4.17 -0.70
N GLN A 164 14.96 4.93 -0.33
CA GLN A 164 15.85 5.59 -1.29
C GLN A 164 16.56 4.57 -2.19
N MET A 165 17.11 3.51 -1.60
CA MET A 165 17.81 2.47 -2.37
C MET A 165 16.89 1.73 -3.33
N PHE A 166 15.65 1.42 -2.94
CA PHE A 166 14.65 0.80 -3.81
C PHE A 166 14.11 1.77 -4.88
N ALA A 167 13.96 3.06 -4.58
CA ALA A 167 13.61 4.05 -5.59
C ALA A 167 14.73 4.20 -6.63
N GLU A 168 15.99 4.12 -6.22
CA GLU A 168 17.15 4.32 -7.10
C GLU A 168 17.52 3.05 -7.89
N HIS A 169 17.50 1.88 -7.27
CA HIS A 169 18.04 0.66 -7.88
C HIS A 169 16.98 -0.43 -8.11
N GLY A 170 15.73 -0.18 -7.71
CA GLY A 170 14.68 -1.20 -7.67
C GLY A 170 14.87 -2.20 -6.53
N TYR A 171 13.86 -3.03 -6.31
CA TYR A 171 13.93 -4.16 -5.41
C TYR A 171 15.04 -5.09 -5.85
N TYR A 172 15.11 -5.52 -7.11
CA TYR A 172 16.07 -6.55 -7.52
C TYR A 172 17.52 -6.03 -7.51
N GLY A 173 17.75 -4.76 -7.85
CA GLY A 173 19.08 -4.16 -7.91
C GLY A 173 19.70 -3.78 -6.55
N ALA A 174 18.89 -3.58 -5.50
CA ALA A 174 19.41 -3.18 -4.19
C ALA A 174 19.70 -4.39 -3.28
N SER A 175 20.98 -4.74 -3.05
CA SER A 175 21.30 -5.80 -2.08
C SER A 175 21.21 -5.30 -0.63
N LEU A 176 20.93 -6.19 0.32
CA LEU A 176 20.94 -5.84 1.76
C LEU A 176 22.30 -5.30 2.24
N ARG A 177 23.39 -5.70 1.56
CA ARG A 177 24.73 -5.20 1.84
C ARG A 177 24.89 -3.76 1.36
N ASP A 178 24.44 -3.45 0.15
CA ASP A 178 24.47 -2.10 -0.41
C ASP A 178 23.58 -1.15 0.40
N ILE A 179 22.38 -1.61 0.79
CA ILE A 179 21.47 -0.88 1.67
C ILE A 179 22.13 -0.60 3.02
N SER A 180 22.75 -1.60 3.66
CA SER A 180 23.44 -1.39 4.94
C SER A 180 24.58 -0.38 4.83
N LYS A 181 25.34 -0.42 3.72
CA LYS A 181 26.43 0.52 3.43
C LYS A 181 25.90 1.93 3.20
N HIS A 182 24.81 2.09 2.46
CA HIS A 182 24.14 3.38 2.20
C HIS A 182 23.69 4.05 3.49
N ILE A 183 23.07 3.30 4.40
CA ILE A 183 22.58 3.82 5.70
C ILE A 183 23.74 4.04 6.69
N GLY A 184 24.92 3.43 6.47
CA GLY A 184 26.05 3.49 7.38
C GLY A 184 25.92 2.56 8.57
N ILE A 185 25.35 1.36 8.37
CA ILE A 185 25.17 0.34 9.41
C ILE A 185 25.81 -0.99 9.03
N SER A 186 26.11 -1.82 10.03
CA SER A 186 26.58 -3.18 9.75
C SER A 186 25.45 -4.04 9.19
N HIS A 187 25.78 -4.99 8.31
CA HIS A 187 24.80 -5.93 7.78
C HIS A 187 24.06 -6.72 8.88
N PRO A 188 24.74 -7.26 9.93
CA PRO A 188 24.05 -7.85 11.09
C PRO A 188 23.14 -6.86 11.83
N GLY A 189 23.53 -5.58 11.92
CA GLY A 189 22.71 -4.52 12.52
C GLY A 189 21.42 -4.27 11.74
N LEU A 190 21.48 -4.31 10.41
CA LEU A 190 20.29 -4.24 9.56
C LEU A 190 19.39 -5.47 9.76
N MET A 191 20.00 -6.66 9.76
CA MET A 191 19.29 -7.95 9.94
C MET A 191 18.62 -8.09 11.31
N HIS A 192 19.10 -7.38 12.33
CA HIS A 192 18.43 -7.32 13.63
C HIS A 192 17.06 -6.63 13.55
N HIS A 193 16.89 -5.63 12.67
CA HIS A 193 15.64 -4.90 12.50
C HIS A 193 14.70 -5.53 11.45
N PHE A 194 15.28 -6.11 10.40
CA PHE A 194 14.56 -6.72 9.27
C PHE A 194 15.22 -8.04 8.89
N ALA A 195 14.55 -9.16 9.18
CA ALA A 195 15.13 -10.50 9.06
C ALA A 195 15.43 -10.91 7.61
N SER A 196 14.80 -10.27 6.63
CA SER A 196 15.03 -10.50 5.20
C SER A 196 14.77 -9.24 4.38
N LYS A 197 15.16 -9.29 3.09
CA LYS A 197 14.91 -8.21 2.14
C LYS A 197 13.42 -8.04 1.84
N GLU A 198 12.66 -9.13 1.83
CA GLU A 198 11.21 -9.14 1.71
C GLU A 198 10.56 -8.44 2.91
N THR A 199 10.97 -8.76 4.14
CA THR A 199 10.43 -8.07 5.33
C THR A 199 10.76 -6.58 5.37
N LEU A 200 11.88 -6.19 4.77
CA LEU A 200 12.27 -4.78 4.60
C LEU A 200 11.42 -4.12 3.51
N LEU A 201 11.21 -4.79 2.38
CA LEU A 201 10.32 -4.32 1.32
C LEU A 201 8.91 -4.13 1.84
N ASP A 202 8.36 -5.08 2.60
CA ASP A 202 7.02 -4.98 3.18
C ASP A 202 6.86 -3.71 4.02
N ALA A 203 7.83 -3.42 4.88
CA ALA A 203 7.80 -2.23 5.71
C ALA A 203 8.02 -0.93 4.91
N VAL A 204 8.74 -0.98 3.80
CA VAL A 204 8.83 0.14 2.85
C VAL A 204 7.49 0.35 2.14
N ILE A 205 6.80 -0.70 1.75
CA ILE A 205 5.46 -0.63 1.15
C ILE A 205 4.44 -0.10 2.17
N ASP A 206 4.53 -0.48 3.45
CA ASP A 206 3.71 0.11 4.53
C ASP A 206 3.84 1.64 4.55
N SER A 207 5.04 2.17 4.26
CA SER A 207 5.26 3.62 4.19
C SER A 207 4.57 4.28 2.99
N LEU A 208 4.47 3.57 1.85
CA LEU A 208 3.69 4.01 0.69
C LEU A 208 2.19 3.92 0.97
N GLU A 209 1.72 2.89 1.66
CA GLU A 209 0.32 2.78 2.09
C GLU A 209 -0.05 3.89 3.05
N ALA A 210 0.82 4.23 4.00
CA ALA A 210 0.63 5.40 4.86
C ALA A 210 0.63 6.71 4.07
N HIS A 211 1.39 6.80 2.96
CA HIS A 211 1.36 7.96 2.06
C HIS A 211 0.04 8.07 1.29
N ALA A 212 -0.42 6.97 0.71
CA ALA A 212 -1.71 6.89 0.03
C ALA A 212 -2.88 7.19 0.99
N GLN A 213 -2.80 6.70 2.24
CA GLN A 213 -3.79 6.99 3.26
C GLN A 213 -3.87 8.48 3.60
N ARG A 214 -2.74 9.19 3.71
CA ARG A 214 -2.75 10.64 3.91
C ARG A 214 -3.42 11.40 2.77
N ALA A 215 -3.24 10.94 1.53
CA ALA A 215 -3.93 11.53 0.39
C ALA A 215 -5.44 11.25 0.44
N LEU A 216 -5.84 10.02 0.81
CA LEU A 216 -7.26 9.67 1.04
C LEU A 216 -7.90 10.55 2.13
N ASP A 217 -7.22 10.71 3.27
CA ASP A 217 -7.72 11.49 4.41
C ASP A 217 -7.96 12.97 4.06
N GLN A 218 -7.31 13.47 3.01
CA GLN A 218 -7.43 14.86 2.54
C GLN A 218 -8.31 15.01 1.30
N ALA A 219 -8.94 13.94 0.79
CA ALA A 219 -9.67 13.96 -0.49
C ALA A 219 -10.73 15.07 -0.57
N GLU A 220 -11.50 15.27 0.51
CA GLU A 220 -12.54 16.31 0.61
C GLU A 220 -11.97 17.74 0.60
N GLU A 221 -10.81 17.95 1.21
CA GLU A 221 -10.13 19.26 1.19
C GLU A 221 -9.63 19.56 -0.23
N MET A 222 -9.01 18.57 -0.87
CA MET A 222 -8.44 18.66 -2.22
C MET A 222 -9.50 18.89 -3.31
N SER A 223 -10.75 18.48 -3.06
CA SER A 223 -11.88 18.60 -3.99
C SER A 223 -12.70 19.87 -3.81
N THR A 224 -12.38 20.70 -2.80
CA THR A 224 -13.16 21.90 -2.46
C THR A 224 -13.14 22.93 -3.58
N ASP A 225 -11.95 23.18 -4.12
CA ASP A 225 -11.75 24.03 -5.30
C ASP A 225 -10.48 23.62 -6.08
N PRO A 226 -10.28 24.14 -7.29
CA PRO A 226 -9.13 23.73 -8.10
C PRO A 226 -7.77 24.19 -7.57
N LYS A 227 -7.72 25.24 -6.75
CA LYS A 227 -6.46 25.69 -6.11
C LYS A 227 -6.00 24.64 -5.10
N GLU A 228 -6.91 24.04 -4.34
CA GLU A 228 -6.57 22.95 -3.42
C GLU A 228 -6.09 21.69 -4.14
N LEU A 229 -6.73 21.30 -5.25
CA LEU A 229 -6.23 20.21 -6.10
C LEU A 229 -4.79 20.47 -6.57
N LEU A 230 -4.48 21.69 -7.03
CA LEU A 230 -3.14 22.05 -7.48
C LEU A 230 -2.10 21.99 -6.34
N ARG A 231 -2.45 22.44 -5.14
CA ARG A 231 -1.57 22.32 -3.96
C ARG A 231 -1.32 20.85 -3.60
N ALA A 232 -2.36 20.03 -3.69
CA ALA A 232 -2.27 18.60 -3.43
C ALA A 232 -1.36 17.85 -4.41
N LEU A 233 -1.40 18.19 -5.70
CA LEU A 233 -0.48 17.62 -6.69
C LEU A 233 0.99 17.83 -6.29
N ALA A 234 1.33 19.02 -5.81
CA ALA A 234 2.68 19.31 -5.30
C ALA A 234 2.98 18.63 -3.96
N ALA A 235 1.99 18.44 -3.09
CA ALA A 235 2.19 17.86 -1.76
C ALA A 235 2.31 16.32 -1.78
N HIS A 236 1.48 15.63 -2.56
CA HIS A 236 1.35 14.16 -2.53
C HIS A 236 1.91 13.46 -3.76
N TRP A 237 1.95 14.16 -4.90
CA TRP A 237 2.26 13.57 -6.20
C TRP A 237 3.42 14.26 -6.92
N HIS A 238 4.27 14.99 -6.19
CA HIS A 238 5.46 15.61 -6.78
C HIS A 238 6.38 14.53 -7.38
N PRO A 239 6.72 14.59 -8.69
CA PRO A 239 7.49 13.52 -9.33
C PRO A 239 8.88 13.28 -8.75
N CYS A 240 9.55 14.32 -8.25
CA CYS A 240 10.83 14.18 -7.54
C CYS A 240 10.69 13.72 -6.07
N SER A 241 9.50 13.55 -5.51
CA SER A 241 9.35 13.11 -4.12
C SER A 241 9.68 11.63 -3.97
N LEU A 242 10.28 11.24 -2.84
CA LEU A 242 10.66 9.85 -2.60
C LEU A 242 9.48 8.86 -2.72
N PRO A 243 8.27 9.12 -2.18
CA PRO A 243 7.14 8.21 -2.35
C PRO A 243 6.76 7.98 -3.81
N VAL A 244 6.79 9.03 -4.64
CA VAL A 244 6.41 8.91 -6.07
C VAL A 244 7.49 8.19 -6.86
N GLN A 245 8.78 8.49 -6.63
CA GLN A 245 9.88 7.78 -7.26
C GLN A 245 9.87 6.28 -6.90
N LEU A 246 9.72 5.97 -5.61
CA LEU A 246 9.63 4.59 -5.12
C LEU A 246 8.43 3.86 -5.73
N LEU A 247 7.24 4.49 -5.71
CA LEU A 247 6.03 3.92 -6.30
C LEU A 247 6.22 3.65 -7.79
N THR A 248 6.89 4.56 -8.52
CA THR A 248 7.17 4.43 -9.95
C THR A 248 8.06 3.23 -10.24
N THR A 249 9.19 3.12 -9.53
CA THR A 249 10.15 2.03 -9.73
C THR A 249 9.56 0.67 -9.34
N LEU A 250 8.95 0.56 -8.17
CA LEU A 250 8.36 -0.71 -7.72
C LEU A 250 7.11 -1.09 -8.55
N SER A 251 6.34 -0.12 -9.05
CA SER A 251 5.24 -0.40 -9.97
C SER A 251 5.76 -1.00 -11.29
N ALA A 252 6.87 -0.49 -11.82
CA ALA A 252 7.47 -1.05 -13.03
C ALA A 252 7.98 -2.49 -12.79
N GLU A 253 8.66 -2.76 -11.67
CA GLU A 253 9.13 -4.11 -11.34
C GLU A 253 7.98 -5.08 -11.07
N SER A 254 6.87 -4.60 -10.50
CA SER A 254 5.67 -5.40 -10.23
C SER A 254 4.96 -5.95 -11.47
N VAL A 255 5.32 -5.48 -12.67
CA VAL A 255 4.88 -6.09 -13.93
C VAL A 255 5.37 -7.54 -14.01
N SER A 256 6.54 -7.83 -13.46
CA SER A 256 7.07 -9.19 -13.33
C SER A 256 6.24 -9.99 -12.33
N GLY A 257 5.87 -11.21 -12.69
CA GLY A 257 4.97 -12.05 -11.88
C GLY A 257 5.55 -12.47 -10.52
N ASP A 258 6.87 -12.49 -10.39
CA ASP A 258 7.60 -12.95 -9.20
C ASP A 258 7.93 -11.84 -8.19
N HIS A 259 7.54 -10.58 -8.47
CA HIS A 259 7.85 -9.48 -7.57
C HIS A 259 7.04 -9.59 -6.26
N PRO A 260 7.69 -9.68 -5.09
CA PRO A 260 7.01 -9.98 -3.81
C PRO A 260 5.97 -8.92 -3.41
N GLY A 261 6.16 -7.66 -3.82
CA GLY A 261 5.22 -6.57 -3.55
C GLY A 261 4.11 -6.38 -4.59
N ARG A 262 3.98 -7.25 -5.60
CA ARG A 262 3.20 -6.97 -6.82
C ARG A 262 1.77 -6.50 -6.57
N PHE A 263 1.04 -7.22 -5.74
CA PHE A 263 -0.38 -6.93 -5.48
C PHE A 263 -0.58 -5.68 -4.64
N ARG A 264 0.32 -5.45 -3.68
CA ARG A 264 0.32 -4.22 -2.90
C ARG A 264 0.61 -3.01 -3.78
N MET A 265 1.53 -3.13 -4.74
CA MET A 265 1.80 -2.07 -5.73
C MET A 265 0.60 -1.80 -6.63
N ALA A 266 -0.04 -2.84 -7.16
CA ALA A 266 -1.25 -2.71 -7.96
C ALA A 266 -2.39 -2.03 -7.17
N ARG A 267 -2.57 -2.41 -5.90
CA ARG A 267 -3.55 -1.79 -5.00
C ARG A 267 -3.23 -0.33 -4.73
N LEU A 268 -1.98 0.01 -4.43
CA LEU A 268 -1.55 1.40 -4.21
C LEU A 268 -1.82 2.29 -5.42
N ARG A 269 -1.51 1.80 -6.63
CA ARG A 269 -1.84 2.51 -7.86
C ARG A 269 -3.35 2.80 -7.95
N ARG A 270 -4.19 1.78 -7.71
CA ARG A 270 -5.64 1.93 -7.72
C ARG A 270 -6.13 2.91 -6.65
N VAL A 271 -5.50 2.96 -5.47
CA VAL A 271 -5.86 3.92 -4.41
C VAL A 271 -5.59 5.35 -4.87
N HIS A 272 -4.42 5.65 -5.43
CA HIS A 272 -4.14 7.00 -5.91
C HIS A 272 -5.05 7.43 -7.07
N GLU A 273 -5.33 6.52 -8.01
CA GLU A 273 -6.33 6.75 -9.06
C GLU A 273 -7.71 7.02 -8.46
N HIS A 274 -8.12 6.28 -7.43
CA HIS A 274 -9.39 6.51 -6.76
C HIS A 274 -9.48 7.89 -6.08
N VAL A 275 -8.44 8.31 -5.35
CA VAL A 275 -8.39 9.63 -4.71
C VAL A 275 -8.57 10.74 -5.74
N LEU A 276 -7.82 10.69 -6.84
CA LEU A 276 -7.93 11.71 -7.90
C LEU A 276 -9.30 11.67 -8.59
N GLU A 277 -9.88 10.49 -8.78
CA GLU A 277 -11.21 10.33 -9.36
C GLU A 277 -12.29 10.95 -8.46
N GLN A 278 -12.19 10.78 -7.14
CA GLN A 278 -13.08 11.44 -6.17
C GLN A 278 -12.95 12.96 -6.28
N CYS A 279 -11.73 13.50 -6.30
CA CYS A 279 -11.51 14.93 -6.45
C CYS A 279 -12.14 15.48 -7.74
N PHE A 280 -11.88 14.82 -8.89
CA PHE A 280 -12.45 15.25 -10.16
C PHE A 280 -13.98 15.11 -10.19
N SER A 281 -14.53 14.03 -9.63
CA SER A 281 -15.99 13.84 -9.56
C SER A 281 -16.68 14.95 -8.77
N GLU A 282 -16.11 15.34 -7.64
CA GLU A 282 -16.64 16.40 -6.78
C GLU A 282 -16.50 17.79 -7.42
N LEU A 283 -15.37 18.08 -8.09
CA LEU A 283 -15.23 19.29 -8.91
C LEU A 283 -16.24 19.32 -10.06
N GLY A 284 -16.52 18.16 -10.66
CA GLY A 284 -17.52 17.99 -11.71
C GLY A 284 -18.93 18.27 -11.22
N ALA A 285 -19.29 17.76 -10.03
CA ALA A 285 -20.58 18.03 -9.38
C ALA A 285 -20.79 19.52 -9.09
N ARG A 286 -19.70 20.29 -8.93
CA ARG A 286 -19.71 21.75 -8.76
C ARG A 286 -19.69 22.53 -10.09
N GLY A 287 -19.66 21.85 -11.23
CA GLY A 287 -19.58 22.47 -12.56
C GLY A 287 -18.21 23.05 -12.91
N LEU A 288 -17.15 22.64 -12.20
CA LEU A 288 -15.80 23.18 -12.37
C LEU A 288 -14.95 22.37 -13.37
N LEU A 289 -15.40 21.17 -13.75
CA LEU A 289 -14.77 20.42 -14.83
C LEU A 289 -15.27 20.86 -16.20
N ARG A 290 -14.41 20.66 -17.20
CA ARG A 290 -14.78 20.84 -18.59
C ARG A 290 -15.98 19.94 -18.96
N PRO A 291 -16.99 20.45 -19.70
CA PRO A 291 -18.14 19.66 -20.10
C PRO A 291 -17.74 18.38 -20.87
N GLY A 292 -18.33 17.25 -20.48
CA GLY A 292 -18.10 15.95 -21.10
C GLY A 292 -16.80 15.24 -20.69
N LEU A 293 -16.01 15.80 -19.78
CA LEU A 293 -14.84 15.11 -19.25
C LEU A 293 -15.25 14.00 -18.27
N ASP A 294 -14.78 12.78 -18.51
CA ASP A 294 -14.92 11.65 -17.59
C ASP A 294 -13.92 11.78 -16.42
N PRO A 295 -14.37 11.88 -15.15
CA PRO A 295 -13.49 11.94 -13.98
C PRO A 295 -12.53 10.75 -13.85
N ALA A 296 -12.98 9.54 -14.21
CA ALA A 296 -12.14 8.34 -14.14
C ALA A 296 -11.01 8.40 -15.18
N PHE A 297 -11.29 8.93 -16.37
CA PHE A 297 -10.26 9.21 -17.38
C PHE A 297 -9.28 10.30 -16.90
N ALA A 298 -9.78 11.42 -16.38
CA ALA A 298 -8.96 12.52 -15.87
C ALA A 298 -8.00 12.05 -14.77
N SER A 299 -8.49 11.21 -13.85
CA SER A 299 -7.69 10.57 -12.81
C SER A 299 -6.56 9.71 -13.38
N ARG A 300 -6.88 8.74 -14.24
CA ARG A 300 -5.88 7.83 -14.85
C ARG A 300 -4.86 8.60 -15.68
N ALA A 301 -5.27 9.64 -16.40
CA ALA A 301 -4.39 10.50 -17.17
C ALA A 301 -3.46 11.32 -16.26
N MET A 302 -3.99 11.93 -15.19
CA MET A 302 -3.22 12.69 -14.21
C MET A 302 -2.18 11.81 -13.52
N PHE A 303 -2.61 10.68 -12.96
CA PHE A 303 -1.71 9.78 -12.27
C PHE A 303 -0.69 9.12 -13.20
N GLY A 304 -1.09 8.81 -14.44
CA GLY A 304 -0.18 8.36 -15.49
C GLY A 304 0.92 9.38 -15.79
N LEU A 305 0.58 10.67 -15.85
CA LEU A 305 1.56 11.74 -16.03
C LEU A 305 2.49 11.88 -14.82
N VAL A 306 1.98 11.78 -13.59
CA VAL A 306 2.80 11.78 -12.36
C VAL A 306 3.90 10.72 -12.42
N LEU A 307 3.54 9.47 -12.72
CA LEU A 307 4.50 8.37 -12.82
C LEU A 307 5.46 8.56 -14.00
N ASN A 308 4.96 9.03 -15.16
CA ASN A 308 5.81 9.30 -16.31
C ASN A 308 6.86 10.38 -16.04
N LEU A 309 6.47 11.48 -15.40
CA LEU A 309 7.38 12.56 -15.03
C LEU A 309 8.44 12.08 -14.04
N ALA A 310 8.10 11.18 -13.12
CA ALA A 310 9.09 10.61 -12.19
C ALA A 310 10.14 9.78 -12.95
N VAL A 311 9.74 9.02 -13.98
CA VAL A 311 10.69 8.34 -14.88
C VAL A 311 11.55 9.36 -15.63
N ARG A 312 10.95 10.42 -16.18
CA ARG A 312 11.67 11.46 -16.93
C ARG A 312 12.71 12.18 -16.07
N GLU A 313 12.38 12.52 -14.83
CA GLU A 313 13.30 13.15 -13.88
C GLU A 313 14.56 12.31 -13.66
N LYS A 314 14.43 10.98 -13.64
CA LYS A 314 15.55 10.07 -13.43
C LYS A 314 16.35 9.75 -14.70
N THR A 315 15.69 9.76 -15.85
CA THR A 315 16.27 9.25 -17.12
C THR A 315 16.60 10.33 -18.13
N VAL A 316 15.70 11.30 -18.32
CA VAL A 316 15.83 12.34 -19.36
C VAL A 316 16.53 13.56 -18.82
N ARG A 317 16.21 13.99 -17.60
CA ARG A 317 16.80 15.19 -17.00
C ARG A 317 18.31 15.09 -16.83
N THR A 318 18.82 13.89 -16.55
CA THR A 318 20.26 13.59 -16.48
C THR A 318 20.98 13.77 -17.82
N MET A 319 20.25 13.77 -18.94
CA MET A 319 20.75 13.99 -20.30
C MET A 319 20.54 15.44 -20.80
N GLN A 320 19.80 16.27 -20.08
CA GLN A 320 19.49 17.64 -20.50
C GLN A 320 20.59 18.62 -20.08
N ASN A 321 21.14 19.34 -21.04
CA ASN A 321 22.12 20.41 -20.82
C ASN A 321 21.41 21.74 -20.51
N GLY A 322 20.96 21.91 -19.26
CA GLY A 322 20.70 23.21 -18.59
C GLY A 322 19.70 24.21 -19.22
N HIS A 323 19.12 23.93 -20.39
CA HIS A 323 18.27 24.88 -21.13
C HIS A 323 16.77 24.58 -21.06
N HIS A 324 16.36 23.41 -20.56
CA HIS A 324 14.96 23.07 -20.36
C HIS A 324 14.72 22.95 -18.85
N ASP A 325 14.06 23.96 -18.30
CA ASP A 325 13.49 23.90 -16.95
C ASP A 325 12.16 23.15 -17.04
N ASP A 326 12.23 21.84 -17.32
CA ASP A 326 11.06 20.95 -17.27
C ASP A 326 10.65 20.86 -15.80
N ALA A 327 9.88 21.82 -15.30
CA ALA A 327 9.37 21.81 -13.94
C ALA A 327 8.19 20.83 -13.89
N PRO A 328 8.34 19.61 -13.31
CA PRO A 328 7.31 18.58 -13.40
C PRO A 328 5.98 19.01 -12.79
N ILE A 329 6.00 19.87 -11.78
CA ILE A 329 4.79 20.45 -11.18
C ILE A 329 4.04 21.38 -12.15
N GLU A 330 4.75 22.10 -13.01
CA GLU A 330 4.11 22.95 -14.02
C GLU A 330 3.39 22.12 -15.07
N GLU A 331 3.95 20.97 -15.47
CA GLU A 331 3.29 20.03 -16.39
C GLU A 331 2.03 19.41 -15.77
N LEU A 332 2.11 18.96 -14.50
CA LEU A 332 0.94 18.48 -13.76
C LEU A 332 -0.14 19.57 -13.65
N THR A 333 0.27 20.81 -13.33
CA THR A 333 -0.63 21.96 -13.24
C THR A 333 -1.28 22.26 -14.59
N ARG A 334 -0.52 22.19 -15.68
CA ARG A 334 -1.03 22.41 -17.04
C ARG A 334 -2.07 21.36 -17.43
N LEU A 335 -1.80 20.09 -17.12
CA LEU A 335 -2.76 19.01 -17.37
C LEU A 335 -4.02 19.20 -16.51
N ALA A 336 -3.88 19.49 -15.22
CA ALA A 336 -5.01 19.73 -14.33
C ALA A 336 -5.89 20.89 -14.81
N ARG A 337 -5.27 22.01 -15.21
CA ARG A 337 -5.98 23.16 -15.81
C ARG A 337 -6.70 22.81 -17.11
N SER A 338 -6.17 21.88 -17.92
CA SER A 338 -6.84 21.45 -19.14
C SER A 338 -8.13 20.65 -18.90
N PHE A 339 -8.27 20.06 -17.70
CA PHE A 339 -9.46 19.36 -17.25
C PHE A 339 -10.53 20.27 -16.66
N LEU A 340 -10.13 21.47 -16.22
CA LEU A 340 -10.99 22.44 -15.57
C LEU A 340 -11.71 23.31 -16.63
N GLY A 341 -12.89 23.83 -16.28
CA GLY A 341 -13.63 24.76 -17.13
C GLY A 341 -12.89 26.09 -17.33
N ALA A 342 -13.23 26.83 -18.40
CA ALA A 342 -12.53 28.06 -18.81
C ALA A 342 -12.65 29.25 -17.83
N GLU A 343 -13.42 29.12 -16.74
CA GLU A 343 -13.73 30.20 -15.80
C GLU A 343 -13.07 29.99 -14.42
N LEU A 344 -11.75 29.75 -14.38
CA LEU A 344 -11.02 29.86 -13.12
C LEU A 344 -10.43 31.28 -12.99
N PRO A 345 -10.87 32.08 -11.99
CA PRO A 345 -10.22 33.35 -11.72
C PRO A 345 -8.76 33.12 -11.35
N GLN A 346 -7.88 33.94 -11.95
CA GLN A 346 -6.42 33.84 -11.91
C GLN A 346 -5.85 33.70 -10.48
#